data_AF-A0AAV0GZ27-F1
#
_entry.id   AF-A0AAV0GZ27-F1
#
_cell.length_a   1.000
_cell.length_b   1.000
_cell.length_c   1.000
_cell.angle_alpha   90.00
_cell.angle_beta   90.00
_cell.angle_gamma   90.00
#
_symmetry.space_group_name_H-M   'P 1'
#
loop_
_entity.id
_entity.type
_entity.pdbx_description
1 polymer ?
#
loop_
_entity_poly.entity_id
_entity_poly.type
_entity_poly.pdbx_seq_one_letter_code
_entity_poly.pdbx_strand_id
1 'polypeptide(L)'
;MNPHDVVPTVDALYLADQVQHVLLHSTTTRLLHTHLPYSCLPEAVRNSGCKFVHVARNPKDTYEELCRDPKEQVRKLASFLGKSFDAKAGGDDEEEEVVMVMEKAGQLPNSHFFRKGTVGDWKNYLTPQMAERIDQLTQLKLQGTGLSLDDF
;
A
#
# COMPACT_ATOMS: atom_id res chain seq x y z
N MET A 1 17.40 7.12 0.56
CA MET A 1 16.97 6.04 1.46
C MET A 1 15.82 5.31 0.77
N ASN A 2 15.87 3.99 0.63
CA ASN A 2 14.78 3.25 0.01
C ASN A 2 13.70 3.00 1.06
N PRO A 3 12.38 3.21 0.79
CA PRO A 3 11.31 2.93 1.74
C PRO A 3 11.35 1.51 2.33
N HIS A 4 11.82 0.52 1.56
CA HIS A 4 11.97 -0.87 2.03
C HIS A 4 13.09 -1.07 3.06
N ASP A 5 14.01 -0.11 3.21
CA ASP A 5 15.03 -0.12 4.27
C ASP A 5 14.43 0.29 5.63
N VAL A 6 13.29 1.00 5.61
CA VAL A 6 12.63 1.57 6.80
C VAL A 6 11.49 0.70 7.28
N VAL A 7 10.77 0.07 6.35
CA VAL A 7 9.66 -0.84 6.64
C VAL A 7 10.02 -2.23 6.08
N PRO A 8 10.50 -3.14 6.94
CA PRO A 8 10.92 -4.45 6.48
C PRO A 8 9.73 -5.29 6.00
N THR A 9 9.96 -6.09 4.96
CA THR A 9 8.96 -6.99 4.39
C THR A 9 9.07 -8.37 5.01
N VAL A 10 8.03 -8.81 5.70
CA VAL A 10 8.01 -10.07 6.48
C VAL A 10 8.28 -11.29 5.59
N ASP A 11 7.70 -11.32 4.38
CA ASP A 11 7.88 -12.41 3.42
C ASP A 11 9.36 -12.58 3.02
N ALA A 12 10.04 -11.47 2.76
CA ALA A 12 11.45 -11.47 2.41
C ALA A 12 12.32 -11.91 3.59
N LEU A 13 11.99 -11.48 4.81
CA LEU A 13 12.68 -11.92 6.03
C LEU A 13 12.49 -13.42 6.29
N TYR A 14 11.29 -13.94 6.00
CA TYR A 14 10.99 -15.37 6.12
C TYR A 14 11.79 -16.21 5.13
N LEU A 15 11.83 -15.80 3.86
CA LEU A 15 12.62 -16.48 2.84
C LEU A 15 14.13 -16.41 3.08
N ALA A 16 14.60 -15.34 3.73
CA ALA A 16 16.01 -15.16 4.08
C ALA A 16 16.42 -15.82 5.41
N ASP A 17 15.50 -16.47 6.13
CA ASP A 17 15.68 -17.03 7.48
C ASP A 17 16.15 -15.99 8.54
N GLN A 18 15.78 -14.72 8.35
CA GLN A 18 16.18 -13.60 9.22
C GLN A 18 15.08 -13.11 10.16
N VAL A 19 13.93 -13.80 10.18
CA VAL A 19 12.73 -13.40 10.94
C VAL A 19 13.05 -13.20 12.42
N GLN A 20 13.78 -14.13 13.02
CA GLN A 20 14.14 -14.06 14.44
C GLN A 20 15.13 -12.93 14.72
N HIS A 21 16.00 -12.60 13.76
CA HIS A 21 17.00 -11.55 13.96
C HIS A 21 16.37 -10.15 13.92
N VAL A 22 15.44 -9.89 13.00
CA VAL A 22 14.85 -8.55 12.79
C VAL A 22 13.62 -8.28 13.66
N LEU A 23 12.74 -9.27 13.85
CA LEU A 23 11.49 -9.06 14.60
C LEU A 23 11.66 -9.14 16.13
N LEU A 24 12.63 -9.89 16.64
CA LEU A 24 12.83 -10.05 18.09
C LEU A 24 13.80 -9.03 18.69
N HIS A 25 14.79 -8.55 17.93
CA HIS A 25 15.81 -7.62 18.44
C HIS A 25 15.48 -6.15 18.20
N SER A 26 14.47 -5.85 17.38
CA SER A 26 14.03 -4.48 17.18
C SER A 26 12.89 -4.14 18.13
N THR A 27 13.24 -3.59 19.29
CA THR A 27 12.26 -2.99 20.23
C THR A 27 11.64 -1.69 19.69
N THR A 28 11.96 -1.28 18.46
CA THR A 28 11.58 0.01 17.87
C THR A 28 10.82 -0.11 16.53
N THR A 29 10.84 -1.27 15.85
CA THR A 29 10.15 -1.43 14.56
C THR A 29 8.65 -1.64 14.76
N ARG A 30 7.87 -0.56 14.67
CA ARG A 30 6.40 -0.55 14.79
C ARG A 30 5.65 -0.73 13.47
N LEU A 31 6.35 -0.72 12.34
CA LEU A 31 5.78 -0.82 11.00
C LEU A 31 6.39 -2.00 10.27
N LEU A 32 5.54 -2.87 9.73
CA LEU A 32 5.91 -4.05 8.95
C LEU A 32 5.09 -4.07 7.67
N HIS A 33 5.67 -4.61 6.60
CA HIS A 33 4.99 -4.83 5.32
C HIS A 33 4.90 -6.32 5.01
N THR A 34 3.82 -6.79 4.37
CA THR A 34 3.70 -8.18 3.93
C THR A 34 2.78 -8.31 2.72
N HIS A 35 3.04 -9.34 1.90
CA HIS A 35 2.16 -9.77 0.83
C HIS A 35 1.39 -11.06 1.17
N LEU A 36 1.55 -11.59 2.40
CA LEU A 36 0.84 -12.77 2.83
C LEU A 36 -0.67 -12.51 2.90
N PRO A 37 -1.50 -13.45 2.42
CA PRO A 37 -2.93 -13.43 2.70
C PRO A 37 -3.19 -13.38 4.20
N TYR A 38 -4.25 -12.69 4.63
CA TYR A 38 -4.61 -12.58 6.05
C TYR A 38 -4.71 -13.95 6.76
N SER A 39 -5.21 -14.97 6.05
CA SER A 39 -5.31 -16.34 6.56
C SER A 39 -3.96 -17.01 6.85
N CYS A 40 -2.88 -16.55 6.20
CA CYS A 40 -1.53 -17.07 6.35
C CYS A 40 -0.72 -16.32 7.42
N LEU A 41 -1.28 -15.27 8.03
CA LEU A 41 -0.60 -14.54 9.09
C LEU A 41 -0.54 -15.37 10.39
N PRO A 42 0.58 -15.31 11.14
CA PRO A 42 0.68 -15.95 12.44
C PRO A 42 -0.44 -15.51 13.39
N GLU A 43 -0.95 -16.44 14.21
CA GLU A 43 -1.97 -16.14 15.22
C GLU A 43 -1.56 -15.03 16.18
N ALA A 44 -0.27 -14.99 16.54
CA ALA A 44 0.28 -13.91 17.36
C ALA A 44 0.01 -12.53 16.75
N VAL A 45 0.14 -12.38 15.41
CA VAL A 45 -0.12 -11.11 14.72
C VAL A 45 -1.62 -10.85 14.64
N ARG A 46 -2.42 -11.86 14.24
CA ARG A 46 -3.89 -11.71 14.12
C ARG A 46 -4.56 -11.34 15.44
N ASN A 47 -4.03 -11.84 16.57
CA ASN A 47 -4.59 -11.64 17.90
C ASN A 47 -3.87 -10.56 18.72
N SER A 48 -2.82 -9.92 18.18
CA SER A 48 -2.04 -8.90 18.91
C SER A 48 -2.78 -7.59 19.15
N GLY A 49 -3.89 -7.35 18.46
CA GLY A 49 -4.55 -6.04 18.42
C GLY A 49 -3.79 -5.01 17.58
N CYS A 50 -2.80 -5.42 16.77
CA CYS A 50 -2.14 -4.53 15.83
C CYS A 50 -3.10 -4.04 14.75
N LYS A 51 -2.83 -2.85 14.23
CA LYS A 51 -3.61 -2.27 13.14
C LYS A 51 -3.12 -2.80 11.79
N PHE A 52 -4.05 -3.17 10.92
CA PHE A 52 -3.75 -3.59 9.55
C PHE A 52 -4.15 -2.49 8.58
N VAL A 53 -3.25 -2.14 7.66
CA VAL A 53 -3.53 -1.28 6.52
C VAL A 53 -3.40 -2.13 5.27
N HIS A 54 -4.50 -2.35 4.56
CA HIS A 54 -4.52 -3.12 3.32
C HIS A 54 -4.69 -2.19 2.13
N VAL A 55 -3.78 -2.29 1.16
CA VAL A 55 -3.79 -1.48 -0.06
C VAL A 55 -4.25 -2.37 -1.21
N ALA A 56 -5.48 -2.17 -1.68
CA ALA A 56 -5.99 -2.84 -2.87
C ALA A 56 -5.62 -2.06 -4.14
N ARG A 57 -5.40 -2.77 -5.25
CA ARG A 57 -5.18 -2.16 -6.57
C ARG A 57 -6.14 -2.79 -7.57
N ASN A 58 -6.52 -2.03 -8.58
CA ASN A 58 -7.24 -2.57 -9.72
C ASN A 58 -6.38 -3.66 -10.38
N PRO A 59 -6.90 -4.86 -10.67
CA PRO A 59 -6.13 -5.90 -11.33
C PRO A 59 -5.63 -5.50 -12.73
N LYS A 60 -6.25 -4.49 -13.35
CA LYS A 60 -5.78 -3.89 -14.60
C LYS A 60 -4.61 -2.93 -14.39
N ASP A 61 -4.52 -2.22 -13.26
CA ASP A 61 -3.56 -1.11 -13.07
C ASP A 61 -3.08 -0.85 -11.62
N THR A 62 -2.46 0.30 -11.43
CA THR A 62 -1.85 0.81 -10.20
C THR A 62 -2.92 1.44 -9.30
N TYR A 63 -2.52 1.77 -8.08
CA TYR A 63 -3.35 2.26 -6.98
C TYR A 63 -4.06 3.60 -7.30
N GLU A 64 -5.29 3.55 -7.82
CA GLU A 64 -5.95 4.74 -8.37
C GLU A 64 -6.42 5.75 -7.31
N GLU A 65 -6.84 5.29 -6.13
CA GLU A 65 -7.45 6.16 -5.12
C GLU A 65 -6.43 7.10 -4.45
N LEU A 66 -5.23 6.60 -4.13
CA LEU A 66 -4.14 7.43 -3.60
C LEU A 66 -3.60 8.41 -4.63
N CYS A 67 -3.64 8.04 -5.91
CA CYS A 67 -3.27 8.95 -6.99
C CYS A 67 -4.31 10.06 -7.21
N ARG A 68 -5.57 9.87 -6.79
CA ARG A 68 -6.65 10.85 -7.00
C ARG A 68 -6.67 11.94 -5.93
N ASP A 69 -6.61 11.56 -4.65
CA ASP A 69 -6.53 12.52 -3.53
C ASP A 69 -5.54 12.02 -2.47
N PRO A 70 -4.23 12.23 -2.70
CA PRO A 70 -3.19 11.79 -1.77
C PRO A 70 -3.33 12.47 -0.40
N LYS A 71 -3.77 13.74 -0.35
CA LYS A 71 -3.96 14.49 0.91
C LYS A 71 -5.03 13.84 1.77
N GLU A 72 -6.20 13.56 1.21
CA GLU A 72 -7.29 12.93 1.95
C GLU A 72 -6.89 11.53 2.47
N GLN A 73 -6.21 10.73 1.64
CA GLN A 73 -5.78 9.39 2.02
C GLN A 73 -4.68 9.42 3.11
N VAL A 74 -3.75 10.38 3.05
CA VAL A 74 -2.75 10.58 4.11
C VAL A 74 -3.42 10.97 5.43
N ARG A 75 -4.45 11.83 5.41
CA ARG A 75 -5.22 12.17 6.61
C ARG A 75 -6.00 10.98 7.18
N LYS A 76 -6.66 10.18 6.32
CA LYS A 76 -7.34 8.94 6.73
C LYS A 76 -6.37 7.96 7.40
N LEU A 77 -5.20 7.78 6.81
CA LEU A 77 -4.15 6.91 7.34
C LEU A 77 -3.63 7.43 8.69
N ALA A 78 -3.33 8.73 8.80
CA ALA A 78 -2.87 9.34 10.04
C ALA A 78 -3.91 9.16 11.15
N SER A 79 -5.18 9.47 10.87
CA SER A 79 -6.28 9.30 11.80
C SER A 79 -6.41 7.84 12.26
N PHE A 80 -6.36 6.89 11.32
CA PHE A 80 -6.40 5.46 11.63
C PHE A 80 -5.25 5.03 12.53
N LEU A 81 -4.05 5.59 12.35
CA LEU A 81 -2.88 5.33 13.19
C LEU A 81 -2.93 6.06 14.55
N GLY A 82 -3.92 6.92 14.79
CA GLY A 82 -4.01 7.75 16.00
C GLY A 82 -3.07 8.96 15.96
N LYS A 83 -2.75 9.45 14.77
CA LYS A 83 -1.99 10.66 14.48
C LYS A 83 -2.92 11.71 13.87
N SER A 84 -2.57 12.97 14.02
CA SER A 84 -3.29 14.09 13.40
C SER A 84 -2.29 15.14 12.93
N PHE A 85 -2.56 15.72 11.77
CA PHE A 85 -1.87 16.91 11.30
C PHE A 85 -2.52 18.11 11.97
N ASP A 86 -1.90 18.62 13.04
CA ASP A 86 -2.43 19.75 13.80
C ASP A 86 -1.93 21.06 13.16
N ALA A 87 -2.85 21.85 12.60
CA ALA A 87 -2.54 23.07 11.83
C ALA A 87 -1.75 24.14 12.63
N LYS A 88 -1.72 24.04 13.97
CA LYS A 88 -1.02 25.00 14.84
C LYS A 88 0.45 24.67 15.10
N ALA A 89 0.92 23.48 14.73
CA ALA A 89 2.26 22.99 15.06
C ALA A 89 3.12 22.64 13.84
N GLY A 90 2.84 23.24 12.67
CA GLY A 90 3.51 22.90 11.41
C GLY A 90 2.97 21.63 10.74
N GLY A 91 1.79 21.15 11.16
CA GLY A 91 1.17 19.94 10.59
C GLY A 91 0.84 20.06 9.11
N ASP A 92 0.58 21.27 8.60
CA ASP A 92 0.36 21.50 7.16
C ASP A 92 1.64 21.25 6.36
N ASP A 93 2.81 21.64 6.88
CA ASP A 93 4.11 21.41 6.22
C ASP A 93 4.46 19.90 6.21
N GLU A 94 4.18 19.19 7.30
CA GLU A 94 4.40 17.73 7.40
C GLU A 94 3.47 16.95 6.44
N GLU A 95 2.20 17.36 6.34
CA GLU A 95 1.25 16.74 5.43
C GLU A 95 1.69 16.94 3.97
N GLU A 96 2.10 18.16 3.62
CA GLU A 96 2.59 18.46 2.28
C GLU A 96 3.89 17.73 1.94
N GLU A 97 4.80 17.55 2.90
CA GLU A 97 6.02 16.77 2.69
C GLU A 97 5.68 15.31 2.37
N VAL A 98 4.78 14.66 3.13
CA VAL A 98 4.38 13.26 2.90
C VAL A 98 3.73 13.10 1.52
N VAL A 99 2.83 14.02 1.16
CA VAL A 99 2.15 14.01 -0.14
C VAL A 99 3.16 14.20 -1.27
N MET A 100 4.09 15.14 -1.11
CA MET A 100 5.16 15.37 -2.09
C MET A 100 6.02 14.13 -2.28
N VAL A 101 6.36 13.41 -1.21
CA VAL A 101 7.12 12.16 -1.28
C VAL A 101 6.33 11.09 -2.06
N MET A 102 5.02 10.98 -1.84
CA MET A 102 4.17 10.04 -2.58
C MET A 102 4.12 10.36 -4.08
N GLU A 103 3.94 11.63 -4.45
CA GLU A 103 3.91 12.07 -5.85
C GLU A 103 5.26 11.87 -6.55
N LYS A 104 6.36 12.12 -5.83
CA LYS A 104 7.72 12.00 -6.37
C LYS A 104 8.29 10.60 -6.28
N ALA A 105 7.63 9.65 -5.61
CA ALA A 105 8.11 8.28 -5.46
C ALA A 105 8.42 7.64 -6.84
N GLY A 106 7.58 7.89 -7.84
CA GLY A 106 7.78 7.42 -9.22
C GLY A 106 9.03 7.93 -9.93
N GLN A 107 9.67 8.98 -9.39
CA GLN A 107 10.86 9.65 -9.94
C GLN A 107 12.13 9.33 -9.15
N LEU A 108 12.02 8.55 -8.06
CA LEU A 108 13.16 8.17 -7.26
C LEU A 108 14.06 7.18 -8.02
N PRO A 109 15.39 7.25 -7.85
CA PRO A 109 16.34 6.34 -8.49
C PRO A 109 16.22 4.94 -7.88
N ASN A 110 15.24 4.18 -8.35
CA ASN A 110 15.10 2.75 -8.10
C ASN A 110 14.16 2.14 -9.14
N SER A 111 14.68 1.88 -10.34
CA SER A 111 13.90 1.38 -11.48
C SER A 111 13.24 0.01 -11.26
N HIS A 112 13.68 -0.75 -10.24
CA HIS A 112 13.06 -2.01 -9.85
C HIS A 112 11.74 -1.82 -9.10
N PHE A 113 11.58 -0.72 -8.37
CA PHE A 113 10.39 -0.45 -7.55
C PHE A 113 9.52 0.67 -8.13
N PHE A 114 10.13 1.65 -8.80
CA PHE A 114 9.46 2.81 -9.38
C PHE A 114 9.52 2.74 -10.91
N ARG A 115 8.33 2.74 -11.55
CA ARG A 115 8.19 2.59 -13.02
C ARG A 115 7.62 3.85 -13.68
N LYS A 116 6.29 4.01 -13.65
CA LYS A 116 5.56 5.15 -14.23
C LYS A 116 4.57 5.80 -13.25
N GLY A 117 3.96 5.01 -12.37
CA GLY A 117 3.00 5.52 -11.38
C GLY A 117 1.76 6.17 -12.01
N THR A 118 1.39 5.79 -13.23
CA THR A 118 0.31 6.42 -14.00
C THR A 118 -0.90 5.49 -14.06
N VAL A 119 -2.07 6.01 -13.70
CA VAL A 119 -3.36 5.33 -13.85
C VAL A 119 -3.76 5.28 -15.33
N GLY A 120 -4.25 4.13 -15.79
CA GLY A 120 -4.65 3.85 -17.16
C GLY A 120 -3.54 3.34 -18.09
N ASP A 121 -2.31 3.12 -17.61
CA ASP A 121 -1.20 2.65 -18.44
C ASP A 121 -1.44 1.23 -18.97
N TRP A 122 -2.35 0.48 -18.35
CA TRP A 122 -2.79 -0.84 -18.82
C TRP A 122 -3.32 -0.84 -20.25
N LYS A 123 -3.91 0.27 -20.70
CA LYS A 123 -4.44 0.43 -22.07
C LYS A 123 -3.36 0.34 -23.14
N ASN A 124 -2.09 0.57 -22.77
CA ASN A 124 -0.95 0.43 -23.67
C ASN A 124 -0.49 -1.03 -23.84
N TYR A 125 -0.96 -1.95 -22.99
CA TYR A 125 -0.48 -3.33 -22.93
C TYR A 125 -1.59 -4.38 -23.12
N LEU A 126 -2.83 -4.07 -22.71
CA LEU A 126 -3.96 -5.00 -22.81
C LEU A 126 -4.86 -4.65 -23.98
N THR A 127 -5.33 -5.67 -24.68
CA THR A 127 -6.41 -5.49 -25.66
C THR A 127 -7.75 -5.24 -24.94
N PRO A 128 -8.73 -4.60 -25.59
CA PRO A 128 -10.05 -4.39 -24.99
C PRO A 128 -10.70 -5.69 -24.48
N GLN A 129 -10.53 -6.79 -25.22
CA GLN A 129 -11.06 -8.11 -24.84
C GLN A 129 -10.39 -8.68 -23.59
N MET A 130 -9.08 -8.46 -23.42
CA MET A 130 -8.36 -8.87 -22.21
C MET A 130 -8.81 -8.08 -20.99
N ALA A 131 -8.97 -6.76 -21.16
CA ALA A 131 -9.45 -5.88 -20.10
C ALA A 131 -10.88 -6.25 -19.69
N GLU A 132 -11.78 -6.44 -20.65
CA GLU A 132 -13.16 -6.85 -20.39
C GLU A 132 -13.22 -8.20 -19.65
N ARG A 133 -12.35 -9.16 -20.00
CA ARG A 133 -12.26 -10.43 -19.29
C ARG A 133 -11.84 -10.25 -17.84
N ILE A 134 -10.89 -9.36 -17.56
CA ILE A 134 -10.46 -9.03 -16.19
C ILE A 134 -11.60 -8.36 -15.42
N ASP A 135 -12.34 -7.47 -16.06
CA ASP A 135 -13.49 -6.77 -15.46
C ASP A 135 -14.58 -7.75 -15.05
N GLN A 136 -14.96 -8.66 -15.95
CA GLN A 136 -15.93 -9.70 -15.66
C GLN A 136 -15.49 -10.58 -14.49
N LEU A 137 -14.23 -11.01 -14.45
CA LEU A 137 -13.71 -11.82 -13.35
C LEU A 137 -13.70 -11.06 -12.02
N THR A 138 -13.35 -9.77 -12.06
CA THR A 138 -13.32 -8.90 -10.87
C THR A 138 -14.71 -8.73 -10.30
N GLN A 139 -15.68 -8.39 -11.15
CA GLN A 139 -17.07 -8.23 -10.75
C GLN A 139 -17.64 -9.53 -10.16
N LEU A 140 -17.39 -10.68 -10.81
CA LEU A 140 -17.85 -11.98 -10.31
C LEU A 140 -17.25 -12.34 -8.94
N LYS A 141 -16.00 -11.95 -8.67
CA LYS A 141 -15.32 -12.23 -7.39
C LYS A 141 -15.72 -11.27 -6.28
N LEU A 142 -16.03 -10.02 -6.62
CA LEU A 142 -16.41 -9.00 -5.65
C LEU A 142 -17.92 -8.90 -5.42
N GLN A 143 -18.73 -9.54 -6.28
CA GLN A 143 -20.18 -9.55 -6.15
C GLN A 143 -20.61 -10.01 -4.75
N GLY A 144 -21.41 -9.19 -4.08
CA GLY A 144 -21.93 -9.47 -2.74
C GLY A 144 -20.95 -9.19 -1.59
N THR A 145 -19.72 -8.75 -1.85
CA THR A 145 -18.75 -8.39 -0.80
C THR A 145 -18.88 -6.94 -0.31
N GLY A 146 -19.61 -6.10 -1.05
CA GLY A 146 -19.68 -4.66 -0.82
C GLY A 146 -18.47 -3.88 -1.36
N LEU A 147 -17.48 -4.56 -1.95
CA LEU A 147 -16.35 -3.94 -2.63
C LEU A 147 -16.66 -3.72 -4.11
N SER A 148 -16.30 -2.55 -4.64
CA SER A 148 -16.34 -2.23 -6.07
C SER A 148 -14.98 -1.68 -6.50
N LEU A 149 -14.49 -2.17 -7.63
CA LEU A 149 -13.31 -1.63 -8.32
C LEU A 149 -13.69 -1.07 -9.70
N ASP A 150 -14.99 -0.82 -9.93
CA ASP A 150 -15.54 -0.44 -11.24
C ASP A 150 -15.50 1.10 -11.47
N ASP A 151 -15.16 1.89 -10.46
CA ASP A 151 -15.10 3.36 -10.51
C ASP A 151 -13.78 3.93 -11.09
N PHE A 152 -13.07 3.14 -11.93
CA PHE A 152 -11.70 3.43 -12.39
C PHE A 152 -11.44 3.09 -13.87
#